data_AF-D8FE12-F1
#
_entry.id   AF-D8FE12-F1
#
_cell.length_a   1.000
_cell.length_b   1.000
_cell.length_c   1.000
_cell.angle_alpha   90.00
_cell.angle_beta   90.00
_cell.angle_gamma   90.00
#
_symmetry.space_group_name_H-M   'P 1'
#
loop_
_entity.id
_entity.type
_entity.pdbx_description
1 polymer ?
#
loop_
_entity_poly.entity_id
_entity_poly.type
_entity_poly.pdbx_seq_one_letter_code
_entity_poly.pdbx_strand_id
1 'polypeptide(L)' 'MNTDLLEQKFNVLPDDLKREVLDFIDFLMTKRKKEKIQSQFDFTWEGGLADLRDDFNSVDLQHHSMEWR' A
#
# COMPACT_ATOMS: atom_id res chain seq x y z
N MET A 1 32.17 2.71 0.13
CA MET A 1 31.23 3.76 -0.34
C MET A 1 31.94 5.08 -0.14
N ASN A 2 31.98 5.96 -1.16
CA ASN A 2 32.65 7.26 -1.04
C ASN A 2 31.74 8.22 -0.26
N THR A 3 31.75 8.11 1.07
CA THR A 3 31.02 9.00 2.00
C THR A 3 31.56 10.42 1.91
N ASP A 4 32.86 10.57 1.68
CA ASP A 4 33.57 11.85 1.61
C ASP A 4 33.07 12.74 0.44
N LEU A 5 32.72 12.13 -0.69
CA LEU A 5 32.21 12.85 -1.86
C LEU A 5 30.78 13.38 -1.63
N LEU A 6 29.99 12.66 -0.82
CA LEU A 6 28.62 13.05 -0.48
C LEU A 6 28.65 14.28 0.42
N GLU A 7 29.50 14.29 1.44
CA GLU A 7 29.66 15.40 2.37
C GLU A 7 30.18 16.66 1.66
N GLN A 8 31.15 16.51 0.75
CA GLN A 8 31.67 17.64 -0.01
C GLN A 8 30.59 18.26 -0.91
N LYS A 9 29.77 17.43 -1.57
CA LYS A 9 28.64 17.93 -2.36
C LYS A 9 27.58 18.59 -1.47
N PHE A 10 27.24 17.96 -0.34
CA PHE A 10 26.27 18.50 0.61
C PHE A 10 26.68 19.87 1.16
N ASN A 11 27.97 20.08 1.41
CA ASN A 11 28.46 21.36 1.96
C ASN A 11 28.47 22.50 0.93
N VAL A 12 28.61 22.18 -0.37
CA VAL A 12 28.57 23.16 -1.47
C VAL A 12 27.15 23.56 -1.85
N LEU A 13 26.15 22.76 -1.44
CA LEU A 13 24.75 23.05 -1.75
C LEU A 13 24.21 24.25 -0.94
N PRO A 14 23.39 25.12 -1.55
CA PRO A 14 22.58 26.11 -0.86
C PRO A 14 21.68 25.46 0.20
N ASP A 15 21.42 26.17 1.30
CA ASP A 15 20.58 25.68 2.41
C ASP A 15 19.17 25.23 1.99
N ASP A 16 18.62 25.84 0.95
CA ASP A 16 17.32 25.47 0.38
C ASP A 16 17.33 24.03 -0.17
N LEU A 17 18.38 23.68 -0.90
CA LEU A 17 18.55 22.34 -1.51
C LEU A 17 19.00 21.30 -0.48
N LYS A 18 19.72 21.69 0.57
CA LYS A 18 20.05 20.77 1.69
C LYS A 18 18.77 20.22 2.34
N ARG A 19 17.75 21.07 2.45
CA ARG A 19 16.45 20.72 3.02
C ARG A 19 15.70 19.71 2.14
N GLU A 20 15.71 19.92 0.82
CA GLU A 20 15.15 18.97 -0.14
C GLU A 20 15.88 17.61 -0.11
N VAL A 21 17.20 17.61 0.07
CA VAL A 21 17.99 16.37 0.22
C VAL A 21 17.61 15.61 1.48
N LEU A 22 17.41 16.30 2.61
CA LEU A 22 16.94 15.67 3.85
C LEU A 22 15.55 15.04 3.66
N ASP A 23 14.62 15.79 3.08
CA ASP A 23 13.28 15.30 2.76
C ASP A 23 13.33 14.08 1.82
N PHE A 24 14.26 14.07 0.86
CA PHE A 24 14.45 12.94 -0.04
C PHE A 24 15.02 11.71 0.67
N ILE A 25 15.94 11.88 1.62
CA ILE A 25 16.46 10.79 2.45
C ILE A 25 15.32 10.18 3.27
N ASP A 26 14.51 11.01 3.92
CA ASP A 26 13.35 10.57 4.69
C ASP A 26 12.31 9.87 3.81
N PHE A 27 12.09 10.37 2.59
CA PHE A 27 11.24 9.73 1.60
C PHE A 27 11.76 8.33 1.22
N LEU A 28 13.06 8.18 0.93
CA LEU A 28 13.64 6.89 0.58
C LEU A 28 13.55 5.88 1.73
N MET A 29 13.76 6.32 2.98
CA MET A 29 13.59 5.48 4.16
C MET A 29 12.15 5.03 4.35
N THR A 30 11.19 5.91 4.07
CA THR A 30 9.75 5.64 4.20
C THR A 30 9.23 4.77 3.07
N LYS A 31 9.68 5.00 1.83
CA LYS A 31 9.31 4.21 0.64
C LYS A 31 9.71 2.75 0.81
N ARG A 32 10.94 2.48 1.27
CA ARG A 32 11.43 1.11 1.51
C ARG A 32 10.65 0.38 2.60
N LYS A 33 10.12 1.11 3.59
CA LYS A 33 9.21 0.55 4.61
C LYS A 33 7.83 0.25 4.01
N LYS A 34 7.25 1.17 3.22
CA LYS A 34 5.96 0.95 2.55
C LYS A 34 5.98 -0.23 1.58
N GLU A 35 7.04 -0.38 0.79
CA GLU A 35 7.20 -1.52 -0.14
C GLU A 35 7.24 -2.87 0.60
N LYS A 36 7.78 -2.91 1.82
CA LYS A 36 7.77 -4.13 2.66
C LYS A 36 6.46 -4.38 3.38
N ILE A 37 5.65 -3.34 3.60
CA ILE A 37 4.37 -3.41 4.36
C ILE A 37 3.18 -3.62 3.43
N GLN A 38 3.37 -3.64 2.10
CA GLN A 38 2.38 -4.21 1.20
C GLN A 38 2.35 -5.74 1.44
N SER A 39 1.72 -6.15 2.54
CA SER A 39 1.21 -7.51 2.67
C SER A 39 0.41 -7.77 1.40
N GLN A 40 0.70 -8.88 0.72
CA GLN A 40 -0.15 -9.32 -0.36
C GLN A 40 -1.60 -9.28 0.14
N PHE A 41 -2.51 -8.78 -0.70
CA PHE A 41 -3.93 -8.85 -0.38
C PHE A 41 -4.26 -10.33 -0.19
N ASP A 42 -4.43 -10.74 1.07
CA ASP A 42 -4.77 -12.10 1.40
C ASP A 42 -6.26 -12.26 1.09
N PHE A 43 -6.56 -12.75 -0.12
CA PHE A 43 -7.91 -13.11 -0.61
C PHE A 43 -8.53 -14.27 0.19
N THR A 44 -8.34 -14.30 1.50
CA THR A 44 -8.81 -15.34 2.43
C THR A 44 -10.33 -15.39 2.53
N TRP A 45 -11.01 -14.32 2.13
CA TRP A 45 -12.47 -14.24 2.04
C TRP A 45 -13.01 -14.80 0.70
N GLU A 46 -12.17 -14.98 -0.31
CA GLU A 46 -12.58 -15.52 -1.61
C GLU A 46 -13.08 -16.96 -1.42
N GLY A 47 -14.30 -17.24 -1.89
CA GLY A 47 -14.91 -18.56 -1.73
C GLY A 47 -15.53 -18.85 -0.36
N GLY A 48 -15.54 -17.89 0.59
CA GLY A 48 -16.18 -18.08 1.91
C GLY A 48 -17.70 -18.33 1.88
N LEU A 49 -18.34 -18.13 0.73
CA LEU A 49 -19.77 -18.41 0.49
C LEU A 49 -19.97 -19.56 -0.53
N ALA A 50 -18.91 -20.32 -0.85
CA ALA A 50 -19.00 -21.41 -1.82
C ALA A 50 -20.03 -22.48 -1.41
N ASP A 51 -20.16 -22.72 -0.10
CA ASP A 51 -21.10 -23.70 0.45
C ASP A 51 -22.57 -23.30 0.25
N LEU A 52 -22.86 -22.00 0.15
CA LEU A 52 -24.22 -21.48 -0.05
C LEU A 52 -24.62 -21.41 -1.52
N ARG A 53 -23.68 -21.67 -2.45
CA ARG A 53 -23.93 -21.62 -3.89
C ARG A 53 -24.97 -22.64 -4.33
N ASP A 54 -24.99 -23.80 -3.68
CA ASP A 54 -25.88 -24.90 -4.04
C ASP A 54 -27.28 -24.73 -3.41
N ASP A 55 -27.39 -23.94 -2.34
CA ASP A 55 -28.63 -23.66 -1.60
C ASP A 55 -29.37 -22.41 -2.12
N PHE A 56 -28.66 -21.44 -2.69
CA PHE A 56 -29.23 -20.16 -3.11
C PHE A 56 -28.89 -19.84 -4.57
N ASN A 57 -29.93 -19.69 -5.39
CA ASN A 57 -29.79 -19.14 -6.73
C ASN A 57 -29.79 -17.61 -6.70
N SER A 58 -29.15 -16.96 -7.68
CA SER A 58 -29.09 -15.49 -7.80
C SER A 58 -30.48 -14.85 -7.83
N VAL A 59 -31.48 -15.55 -8.37
CA VAL A 59 -32.87 -15.08 -8.45
C VAL A 59 -33.57 -15.15 -7.08
N ASP A 60 -33.31 -16.19 -6.28
CA ASP A 60 -33.92 -16.33 -4.96
C ASP A 60 -33.37 -15.28 -3.98
N LEU A 61 -32.06 -15.01 -4.07
CA LEU A 61 -31.42 -13.92 -3.32
C LEU A 61 -32.00 -12.55 -3.70
N GLN A 62 -32.34 -12.36 -4.98
CA GLN A 62 -32.96 -11.12 -5.44
C GLN A 62 -34.37 -10.94 -4.84
N HIS A 63 -35.18 -11.99 -4.80
CA HIS A 63 -36.50 -11.94 -4.16
C HIS A 63 -36.40 -11.65 -2.66
N HIS A 64 -35.54 -12.35 -1.93
CA HIS A 64 -35.30 -12.09 -0.50
C HIS A 64 -34.83 -10.66 -0.22
N SER A 65 -33.95 -10.12 -1.07
CA SER A 65 -33.51 -8.72 -0.92
C SER A 65 -34.63 -7.71 -1.14
N MET A 66 -35.66 -8.02 -1.94
CA MET A 66 -36.83 -7.15 -2.11
C MET A 66 -37.80 -7.26 -0.93
N GLU A 67 -37.85 -8.40 -0.24
CA GLU A 67 -38.66 -8.60 0.97
C GLU A 67 -38.12 -7.84 2.19
N TRP A 68 -36.81 -7.57 2.23
CA TRP A 68 -36.16 -6.84 3.33
C TRP A 68 -36.19 -5.32 3.17
N ARG A 69 -36.91 -4.81 2.17
CA ARG A 69 -37.04 -3.39 1.86
C ARG A 69 -38.34 -2.80 2.40
#